data_AF-A0A0B1TPV7-F1
#
_entry.id   AF-A0A0B1TPV7-F1
#
_cell.length_a   1.000
_cell.length_b   1.000
_cell.length_c   1.000
_cell.angle_alpha   90.00
_cell.angle_beta   90.00
_cell.angle_gamma   90.00
#
_symmetry.space_group_name_H-M   'P 1'
#
loop_
_entity.id
_entity.type
_entity.pdbx_description
1 polymer ?
#
loop_
_entity_poly.entity_id
_entity_poly.type
_entity_poly.pdbx_seq_one_letter_code
_entity_poly.pdbx_strand_id
1 'polypeptide(L)' 'MLHDQPISPERLLLKHGEFAAKFGHLPNLDSYGRHLSVIQYYLIDIAVTIVLGLASILTLIAVIIKKYCCIRSPKTKSE' A
#
# COMPACT_ATOMS: atom_id res chain seq x y z
N MET A 1 22.95 -20.43 11.90
CA MET A 1 22.79 -20.05 13.33
C MET A 1 23.62 -18.80 13.54
N LEU A 2 23.10 -17.78 14.26
CA LEU A 2 23.92 -16.62 14.63
C LEU A 2 25.07 -17.13 15.50
N HIS A 3 26.31 -16.95 15.04
CA HIS A 3 27.48 -17.51 15.71
C HIS A 3 27.74 -16.85 17.08
N ASP A 4 27.35 -15.60 17.26
CA ASP A 4 27.60 -14.81 18.48
C ASP A 4 26.34 -14.58 19.33
N GLN A 5 25.33 -15.46 19.23
CA GLN A 5 24.12 -15.30 20.03
C GLN A 5 24.42 -15.68 21.50
N PRO A 6 24.14 -14.78 22.47
CA PRO A 6 24.52 -14.99 23.88
C PRO A 6 23.72 -16.10 24.59
N ILE A 7 22.64 -16.59 23.97
CA ILE A 7 21.78 -17.66 24.50
C ILE A 7 21.56 -18.68 23.39
N SER A 8 21.63 -19.97 23.71
CA SER A 8 21.37 -21.02 22.73
C SER A 8 19.91 -20.95 22.21
N PRO A 9 19.67 -21.22 20.91
CA PRO A 9 18.33 -21.19 20.33
C PRO A 9 17.33 -22.09 21.05
N GLU A 10 17.73 -23.27 21.50
CA GLU A 10 16.89 -24.21 22.26
C GLU A 10 16.38 -23.59 23.56
N ARG A 11 17.27 -23.00 24.38
CA ARG A 11 16.88 -22.35 25.63
C ARG A 11 15.99 -21.14 25.39
N LEU A 12 16.24 -20.39 24.32
CA LEU A 12 15.43 -19.24 23.94
C LEU A 12 14.00 -19.67 23.58
N LEU A 13 13.85 -20.73 22.79
CA LEU A 13 12.55 -21.30 22.43
C LEU A 13 11.78 -21.79 23.65
N LEU A 14 12.43 -22.55 24.54
CA LEU A 14 11.82 -23.03 25.78
C LEU A 14 11.34 -21.85 26.65
N LYS A 15 12.18 -20.83 26.82
CA LYS A 15 11.83 -19.64 27.62
C LYS A 15 10.66 -18.87 27.05
N HIS A 16 10.57 -18.72 25.72
CA HIS A 16 9.41 -18.09 25.08
C HIS A 16 8.14 -18.94 25.20
N GLY A 17 8.26 -20.28 25.11
CA GLY A 17 7.16 -21.21 25.34
C GLY A 17 6.64 -21.16 26.79
N GLU A 18 7.53 -21.19 27.77
CA GLU A 18 7.19 -21.07 29.20
C GLU A 18 6.52 -19.73 29.51
N PHE A 19 7.03 -18.64 28.93
CA PHE A 19 6.41 -17.33 29.06
C PHE A 19 4.98 -17.31 28.47
N ALA A 20 4.80 -17.85 27.27
CA ALA A 20 3.49 -17.94 26.64
C ALA A 20 2.52 -18.84 27.43
N ALA A 21 3.00 -19.95 27.99
CA ALA A 21 2.19 -20.83 28.84
C ALA A 21 1.79 -20.15 30.17
N LYS A 22 2.68 -19.35 30.76
CA LYS A 22 2.45 -18.65 32.03
C LYS A 22 1.50 -17.46 31.90
N PHE A 23 1.63 -16.67 30.85
CA PHE A 23 0.92 -15.39 30.71
C PHE A 23 -0.17 -15.39 29.63
N GLY A 24 -0.20 -16.38 28.74
CA GLY A 24 -1.23 -16.51 27.72
C GLY A 24 -1.25 -15.36 26.72
N HIS A 25 -2.45 -14.92 26.35
CA HIS A 25 -2.64 -13.85 25.39
C HIS A 25 -2.31 -12.47 26.01
N LEU A 26 -1.32 -11.79 25.43
CA LEU A 26 -0.98 -10.41 25.79
C LEU A 26 -1.65 -9.45 24.80
N PRO A 27 -2.69 -8.69 25.19
CA PRO A 27 -3.41 -7.80 24.28
C PRO A 27 -2.54 -6.68 23.72
N ASN A 28 -1.48 -6.28 24.43
CA ASN A 28 -0.51 -5.28 23.95
C ASN A 28 0.47 -5.84 22.90
N LEU A 29 0.61 -7.17 22.82
CA LEU A 29 1.38 -7.83 21.74
C LEU A 29 0.48 -8.20 20.56
N ASP A 30 -0.80 -7.90 20.65
CA ASP A 30 -1.68 -8.07 19.52
C ASP A 30 -1.44 -6.98 18.47
N SER A 31 -1.31 -7.37 17.21
CA SER A 31 -1.25 -6.42 16.12
C SER A 31 -2.61 -5.74 15.97
N TYR A 32 -2.64 -4.42 16.11
CA TYR A 32 -3.85 -3.63 15.90
C TYR A 32 -4.43 -3.79 14.49
N GLY A 33 -3.63 -4.29 13.54
CA GLY A 33 -4.08 -4.65 12.19
C GLY A 33 -5.27 -5.61 12.17
N ARG A 34 -5.46 -6.46 13.21
CA ARG A 34 -6.62 -7.37 13.31
C ARG A 34 -7.94 -6.66 13.54
N HIS A 35 -7.90 -5.41 14.02
CA HIS A 35 -9.07 -4.59 14.30
C HIS A 35 -9.39 -3.61 13.17
N LEU A 36 -8.53 -3.52 12.15
CA LEU A 36 -8.75 -2.63 11.00
C LEU A 36 -9.81 -3.21 10.07
N SER A 37 -10.61 -2.32 9.48
CA SER A 37 -11.49 -2.71 8.37
C SER A 37 -10.66 -3.03 7.12
N VAL A 38 -11.24 -3.78 6.18
CA VAL A 38 -10.59 -4.13 4.90
C VAL A 38 -10.12 -2.87 4.15
N ILE A 39 -10.89 -1.78 4.21
CA ILE A 39 -10.55 -0.51 3.56
C ILE A 39 -9.26 0.09 4.16
N GLN A 40 -9.16 0.11 5.49
CA GLN A 40 -7.99 0.67 6.18
C GLN A 40 -6.78 -0.26 6.09
N TYR A 41 -6.99 -1.57 6.23
CA TYR A 41 -5.93 -2.57 6.18
C TYR A 41 -5.20 -2.56 4.83
N TYR A 42 -5.94 -2.41 3.72
CA TYR A 42 -5.38 -2.34 2.37
C TYR A 42 -5.18 -0.92 1.82
N LEU A 43 -5.45 0.12 2.62
CA LEU A 43 -5.34 1.54 2.21
C LEU A 43 -6.04 1.82 0.86
N ILE A 44 -7.27 1.30 0.72
CA ILE A 44 -8.02 1.34 -0.54
C ILE A 44 -8.31 2.80 -0.94
N ASP A 45 -8.58 3.67 0.02
CA ASP A 45 -8.79 5.11 -0.17
C ASP A 45 -7.57 5.80 -0.84
N ILE A 46 -6.37 5.50 -0.37
CA ILE A 46 -5.12 6.01 -0.93
C ILE A 46 -4.90 5.45 -2.34
N ALA A 47 -5.10 4.15 -2.54
CA ALA A 47 -4.96 3.52 -3.85
C ALA A 47 -5.93 4.13 -4.88
N VAL A 48 -7.19 4.32 -4.51
CA VAL A 48 -8.21 4.98 -5.33
C VAL A 48 -7.81 6.41 -5.67
N THR A 49 -7.32 7.17 -4.68
CA THR A 49 -6.85 8.55 -4.90
C THR A 49 -5.71 8.63 -5.92
N ILE A 50 -4.74 7.71 -5.84
CA ILE A 50 -3.63 7.63 -6.81
C ILE A 50 -4.16 7.30 -8.20
N VAL A 51 -5.03 6.30 -8.33
CA VAL A 51 -5.59 5.89 -9.63
C VAL A 51 -6.39 7.01 -10.27
N LEU A 52 -7.25 7.69 -9.52
CA LEU A 52 -8.00 8.85 -10.02
C LEU A 52 -7.07 10.00 -10.40
N GLY A 53 -6.04 10.26 -9.60
CA GLY A 53 -5.01 11.26 -9.90
C GLY A 53 -4.35 11.00 -11.24
N LEU A 54 -3.85 9.79 -11.47
CA LEU A 54 -3.23 9.39 -12.74
C LEU A 54 -4.22 9.48 -13.91
N ALA A 55 -5.45 9.01 -13.74
CA ALA A 55 -6.49 9.11 -14.76
C ALA A 55 -6.82 10.58 -15.11
N SER A 56 -6.88 11.46 -14.12
CA SER A 56 -7.10 12.90 -14.34
C SER A 56 -5.96 13.54 -15.13
N ILE A 57 -4.71 13.19 -14.83
CA ILE A 57 -3.54 13.68 -15.57
C ILE A 57 -3.59 13.21 -17.03
N LEU A 58 -3.87 11.92 -17.25
CA LEU A 58 -3.98 11.35 -18.60
C LEU A 58 -5.10 12.00 -19.41
N THR A 59 -6.27 12.22 -18.79
CA THR A 59 -7.40 12.89 -19.46
C THR A 59 -7.08 14.36 -19.78
N LEU A 60 -6.42 15.09 -18.87
CA LEU A 60 -5.95 16.45 -19.14
C LEU A 60 -4.97 16.49 -20.33
N ILE A 61 -3.99 15.59 -20.36
CA ILE A 61 -3.04 15.49 -21.48
C ILE A 61 -3.79 15.21 -22.79
N ALA A 62 -4.72 14.26 -22.80
CA ALA A 62 -5.50 13.93 -23.98
C ALA A 62 -6.35 15.12 -24.48
N VAL A 63 -6.98 15.87 -23.57
CA VAL A 63 -7.75 17.09 -23.90
C VAL A 63 -6.84 18.17 -24.47
N ILE A 64 -5.66 18.37 -23.88
CA ILE A 64 -4.67 19.34 -24.36
C ILE A 64 -4.22 18.96 -25.78
N ILE A 65 -3.83 17.70 -26.00
CA ILE A 65 -3.43 17.20 -27.33
C ILE A 65 -4.56 17.39 -28.33
N LYS A 66 -5.80 16.98 -28.00
CA LYS A 66 -6.95 17.16 -28.88
C LYS A 66 -7.16 18.63 -29.23
N LYS A 67 -7.07 19.54 -28.25
CA LYS A 67 -7.21 20.98 -28.49
C LYS A 67 -6.12 21.49 -29.44
N TYR A 68 -4.86 21.12 -29.22
CA TYR A 68 -3.76 21.49 -30.11
C TYR A 68 -3.90 20.88 -31.52
N CYS A 69 -4.33 19.63 -31.65
CA CYS A 69 -4.61 18.99 -32.94
C CYS A 69 -5.79 19.64 -33.67
N CYS A 70 -6.88 19.98 -32.97
CA CYS A 70 -8.04 20.66 -33.54
C CYS A 70 -7.72 22.09 -33.99
N ILE A 71 -6.87 22.82 -33.26
CA ILE A 71 -6.39 24.15 -33.66
C ILE A 71 -5.50 24.06 -34.91
N ARG A 72 -4.75 22.97 -35.07
CA ARG A 72 -3.80 22.78 -36.18
C ARG A 72 -4.43 22.20 -37.44
N SER A 73 -5.69 21.76 -37.41
CA SER A 73 -6.39 21.34 -38.64
C SER A 73 -6.57 22.58 -39.53
N PRO A 74 -5.88 22.66 -40.68
CA PRO A 74 -6.03 23.80 -41.57
C PRO A 74 -7.48 23.84 -42.05
N LYS A 75 -8.06 25.04 -42.10
CA LYS A 75 -9.30 25.27 -42.84
C LYS A 75 -9.06 24.82 -44.28
N THR A 76 -9.56 23.65 -44.67
CA THR A 76 -9.71 23.31 -46.08
C THR A 76 -10.75 24.27 -46.64
N LYS A 77 -10.25 25.33 -47.27
CA LYS A 77 -11.02 26.22 -48.13
C LYS A 77 -11.44 25.35 -49.32
N SER A 78 -12.69 24.84 -49.32
CA SER A 78 -13.26 24.28 -50.54
C SER A 78 -13.72 25.46 -51.39
N GLU A 79 -13.36 25.36 -52.66
CA GLU A 79 -13.84 26.13 -53.81
C GLU A 79 -15.38 26.19 -53.86
#